data_AF-A0A150PI32-F1
#
_entry.id   AF-A0A150PI32-F1
#
_cell.length_a   1.000
_cell.length_b   1.000
_cell.length_c   1.000
_cell.angle_alpha   90.00
_cell.angle_beta   90.00
_cell.angle_gamma   90.00
#
_symmetry.space_group_name_H-M   'P 1'
#
loop_
_entity.id
_entity.type
_entity.pdbx_description
1 polymer ?
#
loop_
_entity_poly.entity_id
_entity_poly.type
_entity_poly.pdbx_seq_one_letter_code
_entity_poly.pdbx_strand_id
1 'polypeptide(L)'
;MHLISLVIGALALGGAACSKEAPGAGKGATEQAAGAAQAHANAAHAPKDVKPGSHEDWCGEHGVPESQCSRCNPELIPAFKATGDWCAEHGLPESQCLKCNPGLKIVRPPKES
;
A
#
# COMPACT_ATOMS: atom_id res chain seq x y z
N MET A 1 9.16 34.69 46.97
CA MET A 1 9.40 36.08 47.38
C MET A 1 10.51 36.62 46.49
N HIS A 2 10.19 37.57 45.59
CA HIS A 2 11.13 38.33 44.73
C HIS A 2 11.82 37.48 43.62
N LEU A 3 11.84 37.80 42.32
CA LEU A 3 11.64 39.07 41.61
C LEU A 3 11.12 38.85 40.18
N ILE A 4 10.37 39.85 39.75
CA ILE A 4 10.00 40.19 38.37
C ILE A 4 11.26 40.46 37.55
N SER A 5 11.36 39.95 36.33
CA SER A 5 12.20 40.52 35.28
C SER A 5 11.43 40.55 33.96
N LEU A 6 11.02 41.76 33.61
CA LEU A 6 10.60 42.21 32.30
C LEU A 6 11.67 41.88 31.25
N VAL A 7 11.26 41.29 30.12
CA VAL A 7 11.83 41.66 28.82
C VAL A 7 10.69 41.80 27.83
N ILE A 8 10.52 43.05 27.41
CA ILE A 8 9.66 43.53 26.33
C ILE A 8 10.30 43.12 24.99
N GLY A 9 9.50 42.67 24.04
CA GLY A 9 9.98 42.40 22.67
C GLY A 9 8.83 42.32 21.68
N ALA A 10 8.31 43.47 21.27
CA ALA A 10 7.34 43.62 20.19
C ALA A 10 7.93 43.12 18.86
N LEU A 11 7.13 42.40 18.05
CA LEU A 11 7.40 42.32 16.61
C LEU A 11 6.11 42.17 15.79
N ALA A 12 5.66 43.34 15.34
CA ALA A 12 5.05 43.69 14.06
C ALA A 12 4.07 42.72 13.36
N LEU A 13 2.83 43.22 13.27
CA LEU A 13 1.88 42.94 12.19
C LEU A 13 2.49 43.28 10.82
N GLY A 14 2.34 42.39 9.85
CA GLY A 14 2.70 42.64 8.45
C GLY A 14 1.80 41.86 7.50
N GLY A 15 0.73 42.50 7.04
CA GLY A 15 -0.10 42.00 5.95
C GLY A 15 -0.46 43.15 5.03
N ALA A 16 -0.06 43.06 3.76
CA ALA A 16 -0.81 43.46 2.56
C ALA A 16 0.10 43.48 1.31
N ALA A 17 -0.47 42.94 0.22
CA ALA A 17 -0.24 43.26 -1.20
C ALA A 17 1.03 42.70 -1.88
N CYS A 18 1.03 42.25 -3.14
CA CYS A 18 0.07 41.76 -4.14
C CYS A 18 0.89 41.68 -5.45
N SER A 19 0.75 40.60 -6.22
CA SER A 19 0.96 40.45 -7.69
C SER A 19 1.21 38.95 -7.94
N LYS A 20 0.64 38.25 -8.93
CA LYS A 20 0.29 38.63 -10.29
C LYS A 20 -0.54 37.46 -10.89
N GLU A 21 -1.68 37.79 -11.50
CA GLU A 21 -2.47 37.08 -12.54
C GLU A 21 -2.73 35.55 -12.56
N ALA A 22 -4.04 35.23 -12.63
CA ALA A 22 -4.62 34.14 -13.43
C ALA A 22 -4.87 34.69 -14.88
N PRO A 23 -5.09 33.90 -15.96
CA PRO A 23 -5.95 32.71 -15.99
C PRO A 23 -5.45 31.54 -16.86
N GLY A 24 -5.97 30.34 -16.57
CA GLY A 24 -5.77 29.18 -17.43
C GLY A 24 -6.84 28.13 -17.15
N ALA A 25 -7.94 28.21 -17.90
CA ALA A 25 -8.92 27.14 -17.97
C ALA A 25 -8.24 25.87 -18.49
N GLY A 26 -8.36 24.80 -17.72
CA GLY A 26 -7.92 23.46 -18.10
C GLY A 26 -8.83 22.44 -17.45
N LYS A 27 -10.03 22.27 -18.02
CA LYS A 27 -10.80 21.04 -17.85
C LYS A 27 -9.93 19.88 -18.32
N GLY A 28 -9.73 18.91 -17.44
CA GLY A 28 -9.02 17.67 -17.74
C GLY A 28 -9.51 16.56 -16.83
N ALA A 29 -10.83 16.34 -16.83
CA ALA A 29 -11.33 15.01 -16.60
C ALA A 29 -10.95 14.16 -17.81
N THR A 30 -10.62 12.90 -17.54
CA THR A 30 -10.44 11.79 -18.47
C THR A 30 -9.18 11.82 -19.33
N GLU A 31 -8.21 10.98 -19.00
CA GLU A 31 -7.63 10.06 -19.99
C GLU A 31 -6.96 8.88 -19.28
N GLN A 32 -7.78 7.91 -18.90
CA GLN A 32 -7.34 6.51 -18.90
C GLN A 32 -7.39 6.05 -20.35
N ALA A 33 -6.22 5.96 -20.97
CA ALA A 33 -5.96 5.15 -22.15
C ALA A 33 -4.55 4.56 -21.92
N ALA A 34 -4.47 3.32 -21.44
CA ALA A 34 -4.37 2.13 -22.28
C ALA A 34 -3.11 2.12 -23.16
N GLY A 35 -2.21 1.20 -22.84
CA GLY A 35 -1.32 0.60 -23.84
C GLY A 35 0.17 0.65 -23.53
N ALA A 36 0.67 -0.48 -23.01
CA ALA A 36 2.04 -0.96 -23.17
C ALA A 36 3.17 -0.14 -22.53
N ALA A 37 3.43 -0.44 -21.26
CA ALA A 37 4.80 -0.49 -20.74
C ALA A 37 4.95 -1.72 -19.83
N GLN A 38 5.59 -2.75 -20.40
CA GLN A 38 6.28 -3.88 -19.78
C GLN A 38 5.92 -4.22 -18.32
N ALA A 39 5.26 -5.34 -18.04
CA ALA A 39 5.80 -6.69 -18.19
C ALA A 39 7.18 -6.94 -17.54
N HIS A 40 7.60 -6.17 -16.53
CA HIS A 40 8.61 -6.61 -15.56
C HIS A 40 8.38 -5.94 -14.20
N ALA A 41 7.32 -6.34 -13.50
CA ALA A 41 7.21 -6.10 -12.07
C ALA A 41 7.52 -7.40 -11.33
N ASN A 42 8.78 -7.85 -11.40
CA ASN A 42 9.24 -8.92 -10.51
C ASN A 42 9.61 -8.37 -9.10
N ALA A 43 9.21 -7.13 -8.80
CA ALA A 43 9.52 -6.45 -7.55
C ALA A 43 8.48 -5.38 -7.14
N ALA A 44 7.32 -5.29 -7.82
CA ALA A 44 6.28 -4.33 -7.44
C ALA A 44 5.09 -5.05 -6.80
N HIS A 45 4.66 -4.54 -5.65
CA HIS A 45 3.43 -4.97 -4.97
C HIS A 45 2.20 -4.66 -5.84
N ALA A 46 1.16 -5.47 -5.70
CA ALA A 46 -0.12 -5.21 -6.35
C ALA A 46 -0.71 -3.84 -5.93
N PRO A 47 -1.45 -3.15 -6.81
CA PRO A 47 -2.20 -1.94 -6.44
C PRO A 47 -3.27 -2.27 -5.41
N LYS A 48 -3.61 -1.33 -4.51
CA LYS A 48 -4.59 -1.56 -3.44
C LYS A 48 -6.04 -1.73 -3.94
N ASP A 49 -6.33 -1.25 -5.14
CA ASP A 49 -7.70 -1.21 -5.70
C ASP A 49 -8.02 -2.40 -6.61
N VAL A 50 -7.19 -3.45 -6.64
CA VAL A 50 -7.44 -4.65 -7.42
C VAL A 50 -8.30 -5.65 -6.64
N LYS A 51 -9.03 -6.49 -7.36
CA LYS A 51 -9.85 -7.56 -6.76
C LYS A 51 -8.94 -8.55 -5.99
N PRO A 52 -9.19 -8.81 -4.70
CA PRO A 52 -8.43 -9.81 -3.94
C PRO A 52 -8.46 -11.19 -4.61
N GLY A 53 -7.28 -11.79 -4.72
CA GLY A 53 -7.06 -13.07 -5.38
C GLY A 53 -7.13 -13.03 -6.91
N SER A 54 -7.22 -11.86 -7.56
CA SER A 54 -7.15 -11.77 -9.02
C SER A 54 -5.73 -12.02 -9.54
N HIS A 55 -5.57 -12.02 -10.86
CA HIS A 55 -4.24 -12.06 -11.47
C HIS A 55 -3.41 -10.85 -11.03
N GLU A 56 -4.00 -9.68 -10.90
CA GLU A 56 -3.33 -8.42 -10.56
C GLU A 56 -2.96 -8.34 -9.08
N ASP A 57 -3.69 -9.03 -8.20
CA ASP A 57 -3.42 -9.15 -6.77
C ASP A 57 -2.31 -10.18 -6.47
N TRP A 58 -1.13 -10.07 -7.08
CA TRP A 58 -0.10 -11.11 -6.92
C TRP A 58 1.22 -10.56 -6.39
N CYS A 59 1.71 -11.18 -5.31
CA CYS A 59 3.04 -10.91 -4.77
C CYS A 59 4.10 -11.65 -5.59
N GLY A 60 4.92 -10.89 -6.32
CA GLY A 60 5.99 -11.46 -7.14
C GLY A 60 7.07 -12.19 -6.33
N GLU A 61 7.40 -11.68 -5.14
CA GLU A 61 8.49 -12.21 -4.31
C GLU A 61 8.10 -13.48 -3.56
N HIS A 62 6.84 -13.57 -3.12
CA HIS A 62 6.38 -14.65 -2.24
C HIS A 62 5.41 -15.62 -2.91
N GLY A 63 4.97 -15.33 -4.14
CA GLY A 63 4.18 -16.26 -4.94
C GLY A 63 2.80 -16.57 -4.36
N VAL A 64 2.18 -15.58 -3.72
CA VAL A 64 0.85 -15.65 -3.07
C VAL A 64 0.05 -14.40 -3.45
N PRO A 65 -1.28 -14.38 -3.26
CA PRO A 65 -2.02 -13.14 -3.46
C PRO A 65 -1.49 -12.02 -2.56
N GLU A 66 -1.27 -10.82 -3.11
CA GLU A 66 -0.66 -9.70 -2.36
C GLU A 66 -1.53 -9.31 -1.15
N SER A 67 -2.86 -9.27 -1.33
CA SER A 67 -3.83 -9.06 -0.25
C SER A 67 -3.78 -10.10 0.88
N GLN A 68 -3.12 -11.24 0.67
CA GLN A 68 -2.99 -12.33 1.62
C GLN A 68 -1.54 -12.62 2.02
N CYS A 69 -0.59 -11.82 1.53
CA CYS A 69 0.83 -12.05 1.78
C CYS A 69 1.21 -11.54 3.17
N SER A 70 1.18 -12.41 4.19
CA SER A 70 1.55 -12.04 5.57
C SER A 70 3.03 -11.65 5.72
N ARG A 71 3.87 -11.96 4.71
CA ARG A 71 5.29 -11.59 4.66
C ARG A 71 5.49 -10.14 4.22
N CYS A 72 4.61 -9.63 3.36
CA CYS A 72 4.59 -8.23 2.95
C CYS A 72 3.70 -7.38 3.87
N ASN A 73 2.62 -7.95 4.42
CA ASN A 73 1.71 -7.31 5.36
C ASN A 73 1.55 -8.13 6.66
N PRO A 74 2.40 -7.90 7.67
CA PRO A 74 2.31 -8.58 8.97
C PRO A 74 1.00 -8.32 9.74
N GLU A 75 0.25 -7.27 9.40
CA GLU A 75 -1.04 -6.96 10.04
C GLU A 75 -2.11 -8.01 9.73
N LEU A 76 -1.91 -8.87 8.73
CA LEU A 76 -2.79 -9.98 8.40
C LEU A 76 -2.66 -11.17 9.36
N ILE A 77 -1.54 -11.28 10.08
CA ILE A 77 -1.22 -12.43 10.94
C ILE A 77 -2.31 -12.72 12.00
N PRO A 78 -2.85 -11.72 12.73
CA PRO A 78 -3.91 -11.95 13.70
C PRO A 78 -5.18 -12.52 13.06
N ALA A 79 -5.52 -12.10 11.83
CA ALA A 79 -6.68 -12.61 11.12
C ALA A 79 -6.51 -14.09 10.75
N PHE A 80 -5.35 -14.49 10.20
CA PHE A 80 -5.04 -15.89 9.92
C PHE A 80 -5.02 -16.76 11.18
N LYS A 81 -4.50 -16.24 12.30
CA LYS A 81 -4.57 -16.94 13.60
C LYS A 81 -6.01 -17.09 14.10
N ALA A 82 -6.83 -16.05 13.97
CA ALA A 82 -8.22 -16.08 14.41
C ALA A 82 -9.08 -17.07 13.62
N THR A 83 -8.76 -17.30 12.34
CA THR A 83 -9.44 -18.30 11.50
C THR A 83 -8.85 -19.71 11.62
N GLY A 84 -7.78 -19.90 12.41
CA GLY A 84 -7.08 -21.17 12.55
C GLY A 84 -6.16 -21.53 11.37
N ASP A 85 -5.97 -20.63 10.41
CA ASP A 85 -5.09 -20.82 9.25
C ASP A 85 -3.67 -20.34 9.58
N TRP A 86 -3.04 -20.88 10.63
CA TRP A 86 -1.71 -20.42 11.06
C TRP A 86 -0.77 -21.56 11.42
N CYS A 87 0.36 -21.64 10.70
CA CYS A 87 1.46 -22.53 10.99
C CYS A 87 2.41 -21.90 12.01
N ALA A 88 2.32 -22.32 13.27
CA ALA A 88 3.16 -21.76 14.34
C ALA A 88 4.66 -22.06 14.14
N GLU A 89 5.00 -23.23 13.61
CA GLU A 89 6.41 -23.64 13.44
C GLU A 89 7.14 -22.82 12.37
N HIS A 90 6.41 -22.39 11.33
CA HIS A 90 7.01 -21.71 10.18
C HIS A 90 6.65 -20.22 10.08
N GLY A 91 5.70 -19.75 10.90
CA GLY A 91 5.32 -18.34 10.95
C GLY A 91 4.60 -17.86 9.68
N LEU A 92 3.81 -18.74 9.06
CA LEU A 92 3.07 -18.50 7.82
C LEU A 92 1.63 -18.97 8.00
N PRO A 93 0.67 -18.50 7.18
CA PRO A 93 -0.64 -19.12 7.10
C PRO A 93 -0.53 -20.60 6.68
N GLU A 94 -1.36 -21.48 7.23
CA GLU A 94 -1.34 -22.93 6.90
C GLU A 94 -1.56 -23.13 5.39
N SER A 95 -2.48 -22.36 4.81
CA SER A 95 -2.78 -22.23 3.39
C SER A 95 -1.60 -21.78 2.50
N GLN A 96 -0.50 -21.32 3.11
CA GLN A 96 0.71 -20.84 2.44
C GLN A 96 1.97 -21.61 2.88
N CYS A 97 1.85 -22.58 3.79
CA CYS A 97 2.98 -23.30 4.37
C CYS A 97 3.32 -24.58 3.59
N LEU A 98 4.14 -24.46 2.53
CA LEU A 98 4.58 -25.63 1.75
C LEU A 98 5.46 -26.63 2.51
N LYS A 99 6.03 -26.23 3.65
CA LYS A 99 6.83 -27.12 4.50
C LYS A 99 5.97 -28.14 5.24
N CYS A 100 4.83 -27.72 5.77
CA CYS A 100 3.86 -28.61 6.41
C CYS A 100 2.90 -29.24 5.39
N ASN A 101 2.58 -28.50 4.32
CA ASN A 101 1.60 -28.88 3.32
C ASN A 101 2.23 -28.88 1.91
N PRO A 102 3.11 -29.85 1.58
CA PRO A 102 3.83 -29.87 0.29
C PRO A 102 2.92 -30.07 -0.93
N GLY A 103 1.67 -30.48 -0.74
CA GLY A 103 0.67 -30.63 -1.80
C GLY A 103 -0.08 -29.35 -2.17
N LEU A 104 0.12 -28.22 -1.47
CA LEU A 104 -0.58 -26.98 -1.79
C LEU A 104 -0.15 -26.46 -3.17
N LYS A 105 -1.14 -25.97 -3.91
CA LYS A 105 -0.94 -25.32 -5.21
C LYS A 105 -1.34 -23.87 -5.08
N ILE A 106 -0.34 -23.01 -4.90
CA ILE A 106 -0.52 -21.57 -4.87
C ILE A 106 -0.18 -21.08 -6.27
N VAL A 107 -1.21 -20.84 -7.07
CA VAL A 107 -1.07 -20.49 -8.49
C VAL A 107 -1.75 -19.15 -8.76
N ARG A 108 -1.07 -18.31 -9.54
CA ARG A 108 -1.65 -17.06 -10.02
C ARG A 108 -2.76 -17.39 -11.01
N PRO A 109 -3.99 -16.90 -10.80
CA PRO A 109 -5.07 -17.12 -11.77
C PRO A 109 -4.71 -16.56 -13.15
N PRO A 110 -5.32 -17.10 -14.23
CA PRO A 110 -5.19 -16.51 -15.56
C PRO A 110 -5.75 -15.07 -15.54
N LYS A 111 -5.25 -14.24 -16.46
CA LYS A 111 -5.82 -12.91 -16.67
C LYS A 111 -7.25 -13.06 -17.16
N GLU A 112 -8.18 -12.41 -16.47
CA GLU A 112 -9.53 -12.23 -16.97
C GLU A 112 -9.45 -11.25 -18.16
N SER A 113 -10.02 -11.65 -19.31
CA SER A 113 -9.94 -10.95 -20.60
C SER A 113 -11.14 -10.06 -20.85
#